data_AF-A0A7V3UBZ6-F1
#
_entry.id   AF-A0A7V3UBZ6-F1
#
_cell.length_a   1.000
_cell.length_b   1.000
_cell.length_c   1.000
_cell.angle_alpha   90.00
_cell.angle_beta   90.00
_cell.angle_gamma   90.00
#
_symmetry.space_group_name_H-M   'P 1'
#
loop_
_entity.id
_entity.type
_entity.pdbx_description
1 polymer ?
#
loop_
_entity_poly.entity_id
_entity_poly.type
_entity_poly.pdbx_seq_one_letter_code
_entity_poly.pdbx_strand_id
1 'polypeptide(L)'
;MKKVFLYFISLTVIISIKAQPVTVKLQQAFRQFESDPQLKFAISSLYVIDARTGQVVFDKNSRIGLAPASTQKIITAATAFELLGKQYRYKTALGYNGKINDGVLKGNIYITGSGDPTLGSWRFANTIDTILLNKWSGIVQSLNIKRIDGEIIGIDNKFETQITPDGWIWQDLGNYYGAGAAGLNWRENQYDMKLKAGQKEGDPVQLLGIFPDIEYNYIINELRTGPKGSGDNAYIYLPPYSYHGFVRGTIPVGEKLFTISGSFASPARYAPGLLANKLMEAGITISDGGPKTTVEFLANNEKITYPDTVLSTHYSPSLDSIIYWFNKKSINLYGEALIKTVAFEKKGFGSTDSGIAIVKEFWKQKGIDPDELNICDGSGLSPMNRVTTHAQVEILKYARQQNWFSSFLNSLPEYNGMTMKSGTIRNVKAFSGYHRARSGREFIFSFVVNNYNGSASALVNKMYKVLNVLK
;
A
#
# COMPACT_ATOMS: atom_id res chain seq x y z
N MET A 1 -32.78 -4.60 90.00
CA MET A 1 -31.70 -4.78 89.00
C MET A 1 -32.24 -4.36 87.63
N LYS A 2 -31.86 -3.18 87.12
CA LYS A 2 -32.28 -2.67 85.80
C LYS A 2 -31.26 -3.12 84.74
N LYS A 3 -31.70 -3.85 83.72
CA LYS A 3 -30.88 -4.26 82.57
C LYS A 3 -30.74 -3.09 81.61
N VAL A 4 -29.50 -2.65 81.35
CA VAL A 4 -29.16 -1.66 80.33
C VAL A 4 -28.80 -2.42 79.05
N PHE A 5 -29.58 -2.23 77.98
CA PHE A 5 -29.28 -2.74 76.66
C PHE A 5 -28.43 -1.68 75.92
N LEU A 6 -27.15 -1.97 75.68
CA LEU A 6 -26.31 -1.18 74.78
C LEU A 6 -26.61 -1.59 73.34
N TYR A 7 -27.20 -0.69 72.57
CA TYR A 7 -27.28 -0.81 71.11
C TYR A 7 -25.97 -0.35 70.49
N PHE A 8 -25.20 -1.28 69.93
CA PHE A 8 -24.07 -0.97 69.05
C PHE A 8 -24.61 -0.64 67.66
N ILE A 9 -24.57 0.63 67.28
CA ILE A 9 -24.81 1.08 65.90
C ILE A 9 -23.51 0.90 65.13
N SER A 10 -23.43 -0.10 64.24
CA SER A 10 -22.30 -0.22 63.32
C SER A 10 -22.49 0.77 62.15
N LEU A 11 -21.69 1.83 62.14
CA LEU A 11 -21.61 2.74 60.99
C LEU A 11 -20.86 2.01 59.85
N THR A 12 -21.59 1.48 58.87
CA THR A 12 -20.98 0.93 57.65
C THR A 12 -20.67 2.10 56.72
N VAL A 13 -19.40 2.54 56.71
CA VAL A 13 -18.93 3.56 55.76
C VAL A 13 -18.85 2.90 54.38
N ILE A 14 -19.85 3.18 53.53
CA ILE A 14 -19.82 2.78 52.11
C ILE A 14 -18.85 3.71 51.38
N ILE A 15 -17.58 3.32 51.33
CA ILE A 15 -16.60 3.99 50.47
C ILE A 15 -16.96 3.67 49.02
N SER A 16 -17.62 4.61 48.35
CA SER A 16 -17.85 4.54 46.91
C SER A 16 -16.51 4.71 46.19
N ILE A 17 -15.83 3.59 45.89
CA ILE A 17 -14.61 3.57 45.06
C ILE A 17 -15.02 3.98 43.65
N LYS A 18 -14.96 5.27 43.33
CA LYS A 18 -15.14 5.76 41.96
C LYS A 18 -13.95 5.27 41.13
N ALA A 19 -14.22 4.52 40.07
CA ALA A 19 -13.20 4.12 39.12
C ALA A 19 -12.47 5.36 38.56
N GLN A 20 -11.14 5.32 38.50
CA GLN A 20 -10.35 6.43 37.97
C GLN A 20 -10.78 6.78 36.52
N PRO A 21 -10.89 8.07 36.17
CA PRO A 21 -11.19 8.49 34.81
C PRO A 21 -10.19 7.92 33.79
N VAL A 22 -10.66 7.58 32.58
CA VAL A 22 -9.81 7.04 31.50
C VAL A 22 -8.60 7.92 31.21
N THR A 23 -8.74 9.24 31.30
CA THR A 23 -7.64 10.21 31.13
C THR A 23 -6.51 10.00 32.13
N VAL A 24 -6.83 9.77 33.41
CA VAL A 24 -5.83 9.53 34.46
C VAL A 24 -5.11 8.21 34.22
N LYS A 25 -5.85 7.15 33.86
CA LYS A 25 -5.28 5.84 33.54
C LYS A 25 -4.37 5.89 32.30
N LEU A 26 -4.78 6.62 31.26
CA LEU A 26 -3.98 6.81 30.05
C LEU A 26 -2.69 7.57 30.37
N GLN A 27 -2.79 8.64 31.16
CA GLN A 27 -1.62 9.41 31.57
C GLN A 27 -0.61 8.56 32.35
N GLN A 28 -1.07 7.71 33.26
CA GLN A 28 -0.21 6.79 34.00
C GLN A 28 0.42 5.73 33.08
N ALA A 29 -0.40 5.07 32.25
CA ALA A 29 0.07 4.05 31.32
C ALA A 29 1.08 4.61 30.30
N PHE A 30 0.84 5.82 29.79
CA PHE A 30 1.73 6.48 28.84
C PHE A 30 3.05 6.92 29.51
N ARG A 31 3.01 7.44 30.75
CA ARG A 31 4.24 7.73 31.51
C ARG A 31 5.08 6.47 31.73
N GLN A 32 4.45 5.35 32.10
CA GLN A 32 5.15 4.08 32.24
C GLN A 32 5.75 3.63 30.90
N PHE A 33 5.01 3.78 29.80
CA PHE A 33 5.48 3.49 28.46
C PHE A 33 6.71 4.34 28.09
N GLU A 34 6.66 5.66 28.27
CA GLU A 34 7.79 6.59 27.99
C GLU A 34 9.04 6.28 28.83
N SER A 35 8.87 5.75 30.04
CA SER A 35 10.00 5.39 30.91
C SER A 35 10.72 4.09 30.50
N ASP A 36 10.18 3.36 29.51
CA ASP A 36 10.76 2.09 29.07
C ASP A 36 12.12 2.30 28.39
N PRO A 37 13.15 1.47 28.66
CA PRO A 37 14.46 1.60 28.04
C PRO A 37 14.45 1.57 26.50
N GLN A 38 13.47 0.90 25.87
CA GLN A 38 13.31 0.92 24.41
C GLN A 38 13.02 2.32 23.86
N LEU A 39 12.51 3.24 24.68
CA LEU A 39 12.13 4.59 24.29
C LEU A 39 13.11 5.68 24.73
N LYS A 40 14.24 5.31 25.34
CA LYS A 40 15.23 6.26 25.87
C LYS A 40 15.65 7.35 24.87
N PHE A 41 15.72 7.02 23.58
CA PHE A 41 16.06 7.94 22.49
C PHE A 41 14.96 8.04 21.42
N ALA A 42 13.78 7.54 21.75
CA ALA A 42 12.61 7.56 20.88
C ALA A 42 11.79 8.83 21.13
N ILE A 43 10.94 9.16 20.18
CA ILE A 43 9.83 10.09 20.37
C ILE A 43 8.53 9.33 20.22
N SER A 44 7.59 9.58 21.12
CA SER A 44 6.25 8.99 21.08
C SER A 44 5.19 10.08 21.14
N SER A 45 4.14 9.90 20.34
CA SER A 45 2.99 10.79 20.23
C SER A 45 1.73 9.95 20.32
N LEU A 46 0.81 10.34 21.19
CA LEU A 46 -0.50 9.73 21.33
C LEU A 46 -1.54 10.82 21.47
N TYR A 47 -2.50 10.81 20.57
CA TYR A 47 -3.65 11.70 20.60
C TYR A 47 -4.94 10.86 20.59
N VAL A 48 -5.83 11.15 21.54
CA VAL A 48 -7.08 10.43 21.73
C VAL A 48 -8.20 11.43 21.96
N ILE A 49 -9.29 11.28 21.21
CA ILE A 49 -10.52 12.04 21.40
C ILE A 49 -11.71 11.10 21.62
N ASP A 50 -12.72 11.63 22.28
CA ASP A 50 -14.05 11.03 22.31
C ASP A 50 -14.72 11.19 20.95
N ALA A 51 -15.10 10.08 20.33
CA ALA A 51 -15.56 10.07 18.94
C ALA A 51 -16.93 10.74 18.73
N ARG A 52 -17.72 10.93 19.80
CA ARG A 52 -19.05 11.56 19.73
C ARG A 52 -18.98 13.05 19.98
N THR A 53 -18.24 13.44 21.00
CA THR A 53 -18.17 14.85 21.45
C THR A 53 -17.01 15.61 20.82
N GLY A 54 -16.00 14.91 20.29
CA GLY A 54 -14.76 15.52 19.81
C GLY A 54 -13.84 16.02 20.94
N GLN A 55 -14.20 15.80 22.20
CA GLN A 55 -13.40 16.25 23.34
C GLN A 55 -12.09 15.46 23.44
N VAL A 56 -11.00 16.17 23.71
CA VAL A 56 -9.69 15.57 23.96
C VAL A 56 -9.73 14.74 25.24
N VAL A 57 -9.38 13.46 25.10
CA VAL A 57 -9.28 12.50 26.21
C VAL A 57 -7.83 12.40 26.69
N PHE A 58 -6.88 12.45 25.75
CA PHE A 58 -5.46 12.45 26.02
C PHE A 58 -4.71 13.12 24.86
N ASP A 59 -3.74 13.96 25.20
CA ASP A 59 -2.84 14.59 24.24
C ASP A 59 -1.41 14.54 24.77
N LYS A 60 -0.55 13.90 23.99
CA LYS A 60 0.89 14.01 24.11
C LYS A 60 1.49 14.16 22.73
N ASN A 61 2.27 15.23 22.55
CA ASN A 61 3.05 15.48 21.33
C ASN A 61 2.19 15.44 20.07
N SER A 62 0.89 15.80 20.17
CA SER A 62 -0.06 15.61 19.06
C SER A 62 0.28 16.42 17.82
N ARG A 63 0.99 17.54 17.99
CA ARG A 63 1.42 18.50 16.95
C ARG A 63 2.86 18.29 16.45
N ILE A 64 3.57 17.27 16.94
CA ILE A 64 4.92 16.98 16.44
C ILE A 64 4.80 16.09 15.20
N GLY A 65 5.35 16.55 14.07
CA GLY A 65 5.39 15.77 12.84
C GLY A 65 6.36 14.59 12.96
N LEU A 66 5.84 13.36 12.84
CA LEU A 66 6.62 12.12 12.92
C LEU A 66 6.44 11.29 11.65
N ALA A 67 7.38 10.38 11.37
CA ALA A 67 7.20 9.39 10.32
C ALA A 67 5.98 8.51 10.64
N PRO A 68 4.91 8.53 9.83
CA PRO A 68 3.68 7.82 10.12
C PRO A 68 3.74 6.34 9.75
N ALA A 69 4.73 5.94 8.95
CA ALA A 69 4.72 4.69 8.20
C ALA A 69 3.36 4.52 7.47
N SER A 70 2.88 3.29 7.31
CA SER A 70 1.60 3.01 6.64
C SER A 70 0.32 3.56 7.32
N THR A 71 0.41 4.29 8.45
CA THR A 71 -0.76 5.07 8.91
C THR A 71 -1.05 6.26 8.01
N GLN A 72 -0.09 6.68 7.17
CA GLN A 72 -0.28 7.61 6.03
C GLN A 72 -1.47 7.22 5.14
N LYS A 73 -1.69 5.92 4.94
CA LYS A 73 -2.74 5.39 4.07
C LYS A 73 -4.15 5.83 4.47
N ILE A 74 -4.37 6.20 5.74
CA ILE A 74 -5.62 6.82 6.21
C ILE A 74 -5.90 8.12 5.46
N ILE A 75 -4.88 8.97 5.31
CA ILE A 75 -4.94 10.26 4.64
C ILE A 75 -5.25 10.05 3.17
N THR A 76 -4.47 9.19 2.51
CA THR A 76 -4.64 8.86 1.08
C THR A 76 -5.99 8.24 0.79
N ALA A 77 -6.45 7.29 1.60
CA ALA A 77 -7.73 6.63 1.42
C ALA A 77 -8.92 7.58 1.62
N ALA A 78 -8.91 8.39 2.68
CA ALA A 78 -9.96 9.38 2.93
C ALA A 78 -10.00 10.44 1.80
N THR A 79 -8.84 10.90 1.33
CA THR A 79 -8.75 11.85 0.22
C THR A 79 -9.28 11.24 -1.08
N ALA A 80 -8.92 9.99 -1.38
CA ALA A 80 -9.40 9.29 -2.58
C ALA A 80 -10.92 9.10 -2.55
N PHE A 81 -11.50 8.71 -1.40
CA PHE A 81 -12.96 8.60 -1.28
C PHE A 81 -13.68 9.91 -1.55
N GLU A 82 -13.15 11.03 -1.04
CA GLU A 82 -13.73 12.36 -1.22
C GLU A 82 -13.62 12.86 -2.65
N LEU A 83 -12.43 12.73 -3.26
CA LEU A 83 -12.15 13.39 -4.54
C LEU A 83 -12.53 12.54 -5.76
N LEU A 84 -12.50 11.21 -5.64
CA LEU A 84 -12.83 10.28 -6.73
C LEU A 84 -14.23 9.67 -6.56
N GLY A 85 -14.68 9.48 -5.32
CA GLY A 85 -15.94 8.83 -4.99
C GLY A 85 -15.83 7.31 -4.90
N LYS A 86 -16.59 6.69 -3.98
CA LYS A 86 -16.52 5.25 -3.66
C LYS A 86 -16.74 4.28 -4.85
N GLN A 87 -17.40 4.74 -5.91
CA GLN A 87 -17.71 3.95 -7.11
C GLN A 87 -16.76 4.20 -8.27
N TYR A 88 -15.72 5.03 -8.08
CA TYR A 88 -14.71 5.27 -9.11
C TYR A 88 -14.11 3.93 -9.59
N ARG A 89 -13.86 3.85 -10.90
CA ARG A 89 -13.24 2.70 -11.56
C ARG A 89 -12.24 3.21 -12.60
N TYR A 90 -11.07 2.59 -12.61
CA TYR A 90 -10.10 2.81 -13.65
C TYR A 90 -10.55 2.16 -14.96
N LYS A 91 -10.06 2.69 -16.07
CA LYS A 91 -10.30 2.18 -17.42
C LYS A 91 -8.99 1.71 -18.05
N THR A 92 -8.98 0.49 -18.59
CA THR A 92 -7.88 -0.01 -19.41
C THR A 92 -8.44 -0.45 -20.76
N ALA A 93 -8.01 0.18 -21.84
CA ALA A 93 -8.52 -0.09 -23.17
C ALA A 93 -7.57 -0.99 -23.98
N LEU A 94 -8.12 -1.98 -24.67
CA LEU A 94 -7.44 -2.71 -25.74
C LEU A 94 -7.89 -2.11 -27.08
N GLY A 95 -6.96 -1.81 -27.97
CA GLY A 95 -7.26 -1.26 -29.29
C GLY A 95 -6.17 -1.57 -30.30
N TYR A 96 -6.37 -1.13 -31.54
CA TYR A 96 -5.34 -1.18 -32.58
C TYR A 96 -5.37 0.11 -33.42
N ASN A 97 -4.36 0.30 -34.25
CA ASN A 97 -4.40 1.29 -35.33
C ASN A 97 -4.06 0.67 -36.68
N GLY A 98 -4.31 1.41 -37.76
CA GLY A 98 -3.94 0.98 -39.10
C GLY A 98 -5.02 0.11 -39.76
N LYS A 99 -4.62 -0.81 -40.65
CA LYS A 99 -5.56 -1.58 -41.49
C LYS A 99 -5.32 -3.07 -41.41
N ILE A 100 -6.41 -3.84 -41.35
CA ILE A 100 -6.41 -5.30 -41.43
C ILE A 100 -6.80 -5.69 -42.86
N ASN A 101 -5.88 -6.33 -43.60
CA ASN A 101 -6.12 -6.86 -44.94
C ASN A 101 -5.58 -8.29 -45.04
N ASP A 102 -6.37 -9.23 -45.56
CA ASP A 102 -5.97 -10.63 -45.76
C ASP A 102 -5.35 -11.31 -44.53
N GLY A 103 -5.85 -10.97 -43.34
CA GLY A 103 -5.34 -11.48 -42.06
C GLY A 103 -4.02 -10.84 -41.60
N VAL A 104 -3.58 -9.75 -42.21
CA VAL A 104 -2.41 -8.97 -41.79
C VAL A 104 -2.86 -7.62 -41.24
N LEU A 105 -2.54 -7.34 -39.97
CA LEU A 105 -2.66 -6.00 -39.40
C LEU A 105 -1.40 -5.20 -39.75
N LYS A 106 -1.53 -4.17 -40.58
CA LYS A 106 -0.49 -3.15 -40.80
C LYS A 106 -0.66 -2.02 -39.81
N GLY A 107 -0.07 -2.19 -38.63
CA GLY A 107 -0.26 -1.33 -37.47
C GLY A 107 0.00 -2.08 -36.17
N ASN A 108 -0.31 -1.43 -35.05
CA ASN A 108 0.03 -1.91 -33.72
C ASN A 108 -1.22 -2.27 -32.92
N ILE A 109 -1.03 -3.10 -31.89
CA ILE A 109 -2.04 -3.33 -30.85
C ILE A 109 -1.64 -2.56 -29.60
N TYR A 110 -2.60 -1.95 -28.93
CA TYR A 110 -2.38 -1.07 -27.78
C TYR A 110 -3.12 -1.57 -26.54
N ILE A 111 -2.44 -1.50 -25.40
CA ILE A 111 -3.03 -1.56 -24.06
C ILE A 111 -2.88 -0.17 -23.44
N THR A 112 -3.97 0.58 -23.37
CA THR A 112 -3.96 1.96 -22.83
C THR A 112 -4.44 1.98 -21.38
N GLY A 113 -3.53 2.27 -20.46
CA GLY A 113 -3.79 2.34 -19.03
C GLY A 113 -4.37 3.70 -18.57
N SER A 114 -4.90 3.71 -17.35
CA SER A 114 -5.27 4.94 -16.61
C SER A 114 -4.80 4.93 -15.16
N GLY A 115 -3.84 4.05 -14.83
CA GLY A 115 -3.28 3.92 -13.49
C GLY A 115 -3.91 2.83 -12.63
N ASP A 116 -4.74 1.92 -13.19
CA ASP A 116 -5.36 0.82 -12.44
C ASP A 116 -4.32 -0.04 -11.70
N PRO A 117 -4.22 0.02 -10.36
CA PRO A 117 -3.23 -0.76 -9.61
C PRO A 117 -3.65 -2.22 -9.42
N THR A 118 -4.88 -2.58 -9.83
CA THR A 118 -5.45 -3.93 -9.70
C THR A 118 -5.33 -4.76 -10.97
N LEU A 119 -4.94 -4.17 -12.10
CA LEU A 119 -4.84 -4.85 -13.38
C LEU A 119 -3.85 -6.03 -13.29
N GLY A 120 -4.30 -7.24 -13.64
CA GLY A 120 -3.52 -8.47 -13.49
C GLY A 120 -3.45 -9.01 -12.05
N SER A 121 -3.99 -8.32 -11.04
CA SER A 121 -3.94 -8.75 -9.64
C SER A 121 -4.80 -10.00 -9.41
N TRP A 122 -4.29 -10.92 -8.59
CA TRP A 122 -5.00 -12.13 -8.14
C TRP A 122 -6.06 -11.85 -7.07
N ARG A 123 -6.19 -10.61 -6.60
CA ARG A 123 -7.12 -10.24 -5.51
C ARG A 123 -8.58 -10.19 -5.92
N PHE A 124 -8.86 -10.07 -7.22
CA PHE A 124 -10.21 -10.00 -7.75
C PHE A 124 -10.37 -10.93 -8.94
N ALA A 125 -11.47 -11.68 -8.98
CA ALA A 125 -11.71 -12.67 -10.03
C ALA A 125 -11.67 -12.07 -11.44
N ASN A 126 -12.12 -10.82 -11.62
CA ASN A 126 -12.15 -10.16 -12.92
C ASN A 126 -10.83 -9.47 -13.31
N THR A 127 -9.85 -9.42 -12.42
CA THR A 127 -8.54 -8.79 -12.69
C THR A 127 -7.40 -9.78 -12.83
N ILE A 128 -7.64 -11.08 -12.59
CA ILE A 128 -6.60 -12.12 -12.67
C ILE A 128 -5.92 -12.06 -14.05
N ASP A 129 -4.59 -12.02 -14.04
CA ASP A 129 -3.72 -11.95 -15.22
C ASP A 129 -4.14 -12.89 -16.37
N THR A 130 -4.28 -14.19 -16.09
CA THR A 130 -4.66 -15.21 -17.08
C THR A 130 -6.05 -14.98 -17.66
N ILE A 131 -7.01 -14.50 -16.87
CA ILE A 131 -8.36 -14.18 -17.33
C ILE A 131 -8.33 -12.99 -18.28
N LEU A 132 -7.59 -11.93 -17.93
CA LEU A 132 -7.44 -10.75 -18.79
C LEU A 132 -6.69 -11.07 -20.08
N LEU A 133 -5.58 -11.80 -20.00
CA LEU A 133 -4.78 -12.20 -21.16
C LEU A 133 -5.57 -13.09 -22.11
N ASN A 134 -6.31 -14.09 -21.60
CA ASN A 134 -7.16 -14.94 -22.44
C ASN A 134 -8.28 -14.13 -23.10
N LYS A 135 -8.90 -13.19 -22.37
CA LYS A 135 -9.92 -12.30 -22.93
C LYS A 135 -9.35 -11.42 -24.05
N TRP A 136 -8.22 -10.75 -23.80
CA TRP A 136 -7.59 -9.88 -24.81
C TRP A 136 -7.09 -10.65 -26.02
N SER A 137 -6.43 -11.79 -25.81
CA SER A 137 -5.98 -12.66 -26.90
C SER A 137 -7.16 -13.17 -27.74
N GLY A 138 -8.25 -13.61 -27.10
CA GLY A 138 -9.46 -14.03 -27.81
C GLY A 138 -10.10 -12.92 -28.64
N ILE A 139 -10.09 -11.67 -28.14
CA ILE A 139 -10.58 -10.50 -28.89
C ILE A 139 -9.70 -10.20 -30.11
N VAL A 140 -8.37 -10.32 -29.99
CA VAL A 140 -7.48 -10.12 -31.15
C VAL A 140 -7.65 -11.25 -32.17
N GLN A 141 -7.78 -12.49 -31.72
CA GLN A 141 -8.02 -13.64 -32.59
C GLN A 141 -9.35 -13.53 -33.35
N SER A 142 -10.40 -12.95 -32.76
CA SER A 142 -11.69 -12.78 -33.44
C SER A 142 -11.66 -11.78 -34.61
N LEU A 143 -10.58 -10.98 -34.73
CA LEU A 143 -10.33 -10.14 -35.90
C LEU A 143 -9.79 -10.92 -37.10
N ASN A 144 -9.59 -12.24 -36.97
CA ASN A 144 -8.99 -13.11 -38.00
C ASN A 144 -7.58 -12.67 -38.44
N ILE A 145 -6.84 -12.01 -37.54
CA ILE A 145 -5.44 -11.64 -37.75
C ILE A 145 -4.58 -12.90 -37.62
N LYS A 146 -3.69 -13.11 -38.59
CA LYS A 146 -2.64 -14.14 -38.61
C LYS A 146 -1.25 -13.53 -38.45
N ARG A 147 -1.07 -12.25 -38.81
CA ARG A 147 0.19 -11.53 -38.70
C ARG A 147 -0.02 -10.07 -38.32
N ILE A 148 0.82 -9.54 -37.45
CA ILE A 148 0.88 -8.14 -37.05
C ILE A 148 2.19 -7.56 -37.57
N ASP A 149 2.10 -6.70 -38.58
CA ASP A 149 3.20 -5.86 -39.09
C ASP A 149 3.27 -4.60 -38.22
N GLY A 150 3.75 -4.80 -36.99
CA GLY A 150 3.88 -3.79 -35.95
C GLY A 150 4.19 -4.42 -34.59
N GLU A 151 3.90 -3.67 -33.53
CA GLU A 151 4.25 -3.97 -32.13
C GLU A 151 3.01 -4.13 -31.23
N ILE A 152 3.21 -4.68 -30.03
CA ILE A 152 2.23 -4.60 -28.93
C ILE A 152 2.69 -3.52 -27.95
N ILE A 153 1.91 -2.46 -27.80
CA ILE A 153 2.32 -1.22 -27.14
C ILE A 153 1.53 -0.98 -25.86
N GLY A 154 2.22 -0.74 -24.74
CA GLY A 154 1.65 -0.22 -23.50
C GLY A 154 1.65 1.31 -23.47
N ILE A 155 0.47 1.93 -23.38
CA ILE A 155 0.31 3.37 -23.25
C ILE A 155 0.08 3.73 -21.77
N ASP A 156 1.07 4.36 -21.15
CA ASP A 156 1.12 4.69 -19.72
C ASP A 156 1.44 6.17 -19.41
N ASN A 157 1.46 7.03 -20.43
CA ASN A 157 1.82 8.45 -20.33
C ASN A 157 0.76 9.37 -19.70
N LYS A 158 -0.28 8.81 -19.06
CA LYS A 158 -1.20 9.59 -18.20
C LYS A 158 -0.56 9.97 -16.88
N PHE A 159 0.43 9.21 -16.45
CA PHE A 159 1.25 9.50 -15.28
C PHE A 159 2.66 9.90 -15.72
N GLU A 160 3.39 10.52 -14.80
CA GLU A 160 4.83 10.75 -14.94
C GLU A 160 5.62 9.45 -15.09
N THR A 161 6.76 9.53 -15.79
CA THR A 161 7.68 8.41 -16.01
C THR A 161 8.42 8.00 -14.75
N GLN A 162 8.58 8.91 -13.78
CA GLN A 162 9.11 8.60 -12.46
C GLN A 162 8.08 7.81 -11.65
N ILE A 163 8.18 6.49 -11.67
CA ILE A 163 7.21 5.60 -11.01
C ILE A 163 7.39 5.57 -9.49
N THR A 164 8.60 5.78 -8.98
CA THR A 164 8.92 5.78 -7.55
C THR A 164 8.94 7.20 -7.00
N PRO A 165 8.22 7.50 -5.92
CA PRO A 165 8.25 8.82 -5.30
C PRO A 165 9.59 9.07 -4.59
N ASP A 166 9.87 10.35 -4.34
CA ASP A 166 11.06 10.75 -3.59
C ASP A 166 11.02 10.28 -2.13
N GLY A 167 12.21 10.16 -1.54
CA GLY A 167 12.38 9.83 -0.14
C GLY A 167 12.24 8.34 0.20
N TRP A 168 12.02 7.45 -0.77
CA TRP A 168 12.15 6.01 -0.56
C TRP A 168 13.62 5.62 -0.38
N ILE A 169 13.87 4.68 0.52
CA ILE A 169 15.23 4.18 0.73
C ILE A 169 15.56 3.17 -0.37
N TRP A 170 16.76 3.27 -0.93
CA TRP A 170 17.21 2.40 -2.04
C TRP A 170 17.04 0.90 -1.75
N GLN A 171 17.27 0.48 -0.50
CA GLN A 171 17.12 -0.91 -0.04
C GLN A 171 15.72 -1.47 -0.32
N ASP A 172 14.68 -0.63 -0.33
CA ASP A 172 13.30 -1.07 -0.46
C ASP A 172 12.89 -1.26 -1.92
N LEU A 173 13.55 -0.57 -2.86
CA LEU A 173 13.09 -0.39 -4.24
C LEU A 173 12.97 -1.69 -5.03
N GLY A 174 13.76 -2.73 -4.72
CA GLY A 174 13.68 -4.03 -5.40
C GLY A 174 12.63 -4.98 -4.83
N ASN A 175 12.06 -4.67 -3.67
CA ASN A 175 11.11 -5.54 -2.99
C ASN A 175 9.67 -5.17 -3.42
N TYR A 176 8.73 -6.11 -3.32
CA TYR A 176 7.35 -5.88 -3.76
C TYR A 176 6.69 -4.63 -3.13
N TYR A 177 7.04 -4.30 -1.89
CA TYR A 177 6.51 -3.12 -1.21
C TYR A 177 7.17 -1.80 -1.67
N GLY A 178 8.29 -1.87 -2.38
CA GLY A 178 8.93 -0.78 -3.10
C GLY A 178 8.51 -0.67 -4.57
N ALA A 179 7.37 -1.26 -4.95
CA ALA A 179 6.82 -1.10 -6.29
C ALA A 179 6.16 0.29 -6.47
N GLY A 180 6.71 1.11 -7.37
CA GLY A 180 6.17 2.41 -7.78
C GLY A 180 4.98 2.29 -8.73
N ALA A 181 4.26 3.40 -8.97
CA ALA A 181 3.06 3.44 -9.80
C ALA A 181 3.31 4.06 -11.18
N ALA A 182 2.93 3.31 -12.24
CA ALA A 182 2.90 3.74 -13.62
C ALA A 182 1.46 3.99 -14.10
N GLY A 183 1.30 4.61 -15.29
CA GLY A 183 -0.01 4.75 -15.92
C GLY A 183 -0.60 3.42 -16.44
N LEU A 184 0.24 2.40 -16.60
CA LEU A 184 -0.15 1.02 -16.85
C LEU A 184 0.58 0.12 -15.85
N ASN A 185 -0.15 -0.35 -14.84
CA ASN A 185 0.36 -1.28 -13.83
C ASN A 185 -0.04 -2.71 -14.21
N TRP A 186 0.70 -3.71 -13.73
CA TRP A 186 0.37 -5.11 -13.99
C TRP A 186 0.80 -6.00 -12.82
N ARG A 187 -0.08 -6.91 -12.36
CA ARG A 187 0.16 -7.83 -11.22
C ARG A 187 0.70 -7.11 -9.98
N GLU A 188 0.09 -5.99 -9.61
CA GLU A 188 0.57 -5.15 -8.49
C GLU A 188 2.05 -4.72 -8.62
N ASN A 189 2.52 -4.58 -9.86
CA ASN A 189 3.89 -4.27 -10.24
C ASN A 189 4.93 -5.22 -9.62
N GLN A 190 4.57 -6.49 -9.50
CA GLN A 190 5.30 -7.50 -8.75
C GLN A 190 5.58 -8.77 -9.57
N TYR A 191 6.78 -9.33 -9.37
CA TYR A 191 7.12 -10.72 -9.70
C TYR A 191 7.38 -11.55 -8.45
N ASP A 192 7.31 -12.86 -8.62
CA ASP A 192 7.54 -13.85 -7.57
C ASP A 192 8.78 -14.70 -7.90
N MET A 193 9.69 -14.85 -6.96
CA MET A 193 10.85 -15.73 -7.06
C MET A 193 10.58 -17.01 -6.27
N LYS A 194 10.65 -18.15 -6.96
CA LYS A 194 10.51 -19.48 -6.37
C LYS A 194 11.88 -19.97 -5.91
N LEU A 195 12.02 -20.24 -4.63
CA LEU A 195 13.28 -20.57 -3.97
C LEU A 195 13.20 -21.93 -3.28
N LYS A 196 14.35 -22.58 -3.15
CA LYS A 196 14.51 -23.81 -2.37
C LYS A 196 15.67 -23.65 -1.40
N ALA A 197 15.38 -23.77 -0.11
CA ALA A 197 16.40 -23.77 0.92
C ALA A 197 17.33 -24.99 0.80
N GLY A 198 18.57 -24.83 1.25
CA GLY A 198 19.52 -25.92 1.43
C GLY A 198 19.13 -26.84 2.60
N GLN A 199 19.97 -27.84 2.86
CA GLN A 199 19.66 -28.87 3.86
C GLN A 199 19.97 -28.41 5.29
N LYS A 200 20.92 -27.50 5.47
CA LYS A 200 21.35 -26.96 6.76
C LYS A 200 21.59 -25.45 6.68
N GLU A 201 21.64 -24.81 7.83
CA GLU A 201 21.96 -23.38 7.94
C GLU A 201 23.30 -23.06 7.26
N GLY A 202 23.34 -21.93 6.54
CA GLY A 202 24.50 -21.50 5.75
C GLY A 202 24.61 -22.11 4.36
N ASP A 203 23.83 -23.16 4.03
CA ASP A 203 23.82 -23.70 2.67
C ASP A 203 23.28 -22.67 1.66
N PRO A 204 23.78 -22.67 0.40
CA PRO A 204 23.24 -21.81 -0.64
C PRO A 204 21.76 -22.13 -0.92
N VAL A 205 20.97 -21.09 -1.16
CA VAL A 205 19.56 -21.21 -1.58
C VAL A 205 19.51 -21.29 -3.10
N GLN A 206 18.70 -22.20 -3.63
CA GLN A 206 18.51 -22.35 -5.07
C GLN A 206 17.36 -21.48 -5.57
N LEU A 207 17.59 -20.73 -6.65
CA LEU A 207 16.54 -20.07 -7.42
C LEU A 207 15.95 -21.09 -8.41
N LEU A 208 14.68 -21.44 -8.23
CA LEU A 208 13.97 -22.40 -9.08
C LEU A 208 13.32 -21.74 -10.30
N GLY A 209 12.95 -20.47 -10.19
CA GLY A 209 12.31 -19.72 -11.26
C GLY A 209 11.75 -18.38 -10.80
N ILE A 210 11.38 -17.54 -11.76
CA ILE A 210 10.77 -16.23 -11.55
C ILE A 210 9.45 -16.19 -12.33
N PHE A 211 8.40 -15.58 -11.77
CA PHE A 211 7.11 -15.47 -12.45
C PHE A 211 6.44 -14.09 -12.26
N PRO A 212 5.98 -13.43 -13.35
CA PRO A 212 6.31 -13.76 -14.74
C PRO A 212 7.81 -13.62 -14.99
N ASP A 213 8.29 -14.13 -16.13
CA ASP A 213 9.66 -13.86 -16.56
C ASP A 213 9.90 -12.34 -16.57
N ILE A 214 11.04 -11.94 -16.02
CA ILE A 214 11.43 -10.54 -15.91
C ILE A 214 12.49 -10.22 -16.95
N GLU A 215 12.50 -8.97 -17.41
CA GLU A 215 13.44 -8.52 -18.46
C GLU A 215 14.87 -8.32 -17.95
N TYR A 216 15.07 -8.39 -16.62
CA TYR A 216 16.40 -8.42 -16.06
C TYR A 216 17.09 -9.71 -16.48
N ASN A 217 18.06 -9.60 -17.37
CA ASN A 217 18.81 -10.75 -17.84
C ASN A 217 19.51 -11.51 -16.68
N TYR A 218 19.78 -10.86 -15.54
CA TYR A 218 20.52 -11.50 -14.44
C TYR A 218 20.18 -10.96 -13.04
N ILE A 219 19.44 -11.75 -12.26
CA ILE A 219 19.46 -11.64 -10.79
C ILE A 219 20.55 -12.55 -10.22
N ILE A 220 21.51 -11.97 -9.50
CA ILE A 220 22.54 -12.70 -8.78
C ILE A 220 21.97 -13.15 -7.43
N ASN A 221 21.85 -14.46 -7.26
CA ASN A 221 21.34 -15.06 -6.04
C ASN A 221 22.47 -15.31 -5.02
N GLU A 222 22.50 -14.50 -3.97
CA GLU A 222 23.45 -14.61 -2.85
C GLU A 222 22.79 -15.14 -1.57
N LEU A 223 21.55 -15.64 -1.65
CA LEU A 223 20.80 -16.11 -0.49
C LEU A 223 21.49 -17.30 0.19
N ARG A 224 21.28 -17.39 1.50
CA ARG A 224 21.70 -18.50 2.35
C ARG A 224 20.52 -19.08 3.14
N THR A 225 20.65 -20.32 3.55
CA THR A 225 19.66 -21.00 4.37
C THR A 225 19.79 -20.52 5.80
N GLY A 226 18.71 -19.97 6.36
CA GLY A 226 18.61 -19.49 7.73
C GLY A 226 17.97 -20.51 8.68
N PRO A 227 17.94 -20.21 9.98
CA PRO A 227 17.36 -21.09 10.99
C PRO A 227 15.89 -21.40 10.74
N LYS A 228 15.44 -22.56 11.22
CA LYS A 228 14.02 -22.95 11.14
C LYS A 228 13.17 -21.91 11.87
N GLY A 229 12.14 -21.39 11.20
CA GLY A 229 11.25 -20.37 11.78
C GLY A 229 11.80 -18.95 11.78
N SER A 230 12.96 -18.69 11.17
CA SER A 230 13.49 -17.32 11.00
C SER A 230 12.62 -16.43 10.10
N GLY A 231 11.78 -17.04 9.26
CA GLY A 231 10.91 -16.35 8.31
C GLY A 231 11.67 -15.76 7.13
N ASP A 232 10.97 -14.92 6.35
CA ASP A 232 11.57 -14.21 5.23
C ASP A 232 12.50 -13.10 5.72
N ASN A 233 13.80 -13.27 5.48
CA ASN A 233 14.82 -12.24 5.67
C ASN A 233 15.58 -11.98 4.35
N ALA A 234 14.95 -12.27 3.21
CA ALA A 234 15.50 -11.97 1.90
C ALA A 234 15.26 -10.50 1.53
N TYR A 235 16.19 -9.92 0.80
CA TYR A 235 16.07 -8.58 0.24
C TYR A 235 16.55 -8.58 -1.20
N ILE A 236 15.78 -7.91 -2.06
CA ILE A 236 16.08 -7.71 -3.47
C ILE A 236 16.64 -6.30 -3.63
N TYR A 237 17.85 -6.20 -4.17
CA TYR A 237 18.55 -4.96 -4.45
C TYR A 237 18.65 -4.76 -5.95
N LEU A 238 18.28 -3.55 -6.40
CA LEU A 238 18.41 -3.10 -7.77
C LEU A 238 19.36 -1.89 -7.78
N PRO A 239 20.68 -2.09 -7.91
CA PRO A 239 21.64 -1.00 -7.87
C PRO A 239 21.48 -0.06 -9.06
N PRO A 240 21.61 1.26 -8.86
CA PRO A 240 21.61 2.21 -9.97
C PRO A 240 22.74 1.89 -10.95
N TYR A 241 22.50 2.09 -12.24
CA TYR A 241 23.46 1.85 -13.33
C TYR A 241 23.96 0.40 -13.46
N SER A 242 23.24 -0.57 -12.89
CA SER A 242 23.55 -2.00 -12.99
C SER A 242 22.55 -2.74 -13.86
N TYR A 243 23.04 -3.61 -14.74
CA TYR A 243 22.22 -4.61 -15.43
C TYR A 243 21.93 -5.85 -14.56
N HIS A 244 22.55 -5.93 -13.37
CA HIS A 244 22.39 -7.01 -12.41
C HIS A 244 21.62 -6.56 -11.17
N GLY A 245 20.59 -7.33 -10.81
CA GLY A 245 19.98 -7.29 -9.48
C GLY A 245 20.64 -8.29 -8.53
N PHE A 246 20.47 -8.11 -7.23
CA PHE A 246 21.01 -9.02 -6.20
C PHE A 246 19.90 -9.46 -5.25
N VAL A 247 19.92 -10.72 -4.83
CA VAL A 247 19.07 -11.21 -3.73
C VAL A 247 19.93 -11.72 -2.60
N ARG A 248 19.77 -11.11 -1.42
CA ARG A 248 20.63 -11.31 -0.25
C ARG A 248 19.81 -11.64 0.99
N GLY A 249 20.46 -12.19 2.01
CA GLY A 249 19.83 -12.53 3.27
C GLY A 249 19.52 -14.02 3.37
N THR A 250 18.44 -14.36 4.08
CA THR A 250 18.12 -15.77 4.38
C THR A 250 16.65 -16.13 4.26
N ILE A 251 16.39 -17.37 3.87
CA ILE A 251 15.08 -18.04 3.98
C ILE A 251 15.20 -19.26 4.92
N PRO A 252 14.15 -19.67 5.64
CA PRO A 252 14.25 -20.70 6.66
C PRO A 252 14.50 -22.09 6.06
N VAL A 253 15.31 -22.91 6.75
CA VAL A 253 15.48 -24.33 6.42
C VAL A 253 14.17 -25.11 6.54
N GLY A 254 14.02 -26.13 5.69
CA GLY A 254 12.94 -27.13 5.77
C GLY A 254 11.73 -26.85 4.87
N GLU A 255 11.68 -25.71 4.19
CA GLU A 255 10.64 -25.44 3.18
C GLU A 255 11.06 -25.92 1.78
N LYS A 256 10.25 -26.80 1.18
CA LYS A 256 10.50 -27.34 -0.17
C LYS A 256 10.39 -26.27 -1.26
N LEU A 257 9.55 -25.28 -1.04
CA LEU A 257 9.29 -24.16 -1.94
C LEU A 257 8.99 -22.92 -1.09
N PHE A 258 9.88 -21.93 -1.17
CA PHE A 258 9.72 -20.62 -0.54
C PHE A 258 9.47 -19.58 -1.64
N THR A 259 8.60 -18.60 -1.41
CA THR A 259 8.36 -17.51 -2.38
C THR A 259 8.65 -16.17 -1.74
N ILE A 260 9.51 -15.39 -2.39
CA ILE A 260 9.68 -13.96 -2.13
C ILE A 260 9.23 -13.18 -3.36
N SER A 261 8.97 -11.89 -3.20
CA SER A 261 8.43 -11.07 -4.29
C SER A 261 9.18 -9.76 -4.45
N GLY A 262 9.48 -9.43 -5.71
CA GLY A 262 10.18 -8.20 -6.10
C GLY A 262 9.30 -7.28 -6.93
N SER A 263 9.77 -6.04 -7.11
CA SER A 263 9.09 -5.00 -7.89
C SER A 263 9.60 -4.97 -9.33
N PHE A 264 8.72 -4.64 -10.28
CA PHE A 264 9.12 -4.41 -11.67
C PHE A 264 9.80 -3.04 -11.84
N ALA A 265 10.92 -2.98 -12.58
CA ALA A 265 11.46 -1.68 -13.06
C ALA A 265 10.55 -1.02 -14.09
N SER A 266 10.01 -1.81 -15.03
CA SER A 266 9.21 -1.31 -16.14
C SER A 266 7.83 -1.99 -16.16
N PRO A 267 6.95 -1.70 -15.18
CA PRO A 267 5.66 -2.38 -15.05
C PRO A 267 4.78 -2.29 -16.30
N ALA A 268 4.83 -1.17 -17.03
CA ALA A 268 4.04 -0.95 -18.23
C ALA A 268 4.37 -1.89 -19.40
N ARG A 269 5.53 -2.55 -19.34
CA ARG A 269 6.02 -3.44 -20.40
C ARG A 269 5.49 -4.88 -20.29
N TYR A 270 5.10 -5.30 -19.09
CA TYR A 270 4.73 -6.69 -18.82
C TYR A 270 3.41 -7.11 -19.45
N ALA A 271 2.36 -6.29 -19.37
CA ALA A 271 1.07 -6.64 -19.96
C ALA A 271 1.15 -6.78 -21.49
N PRO A 272 1.77 -5.84 -22.24
CA PRO A 272 2.03 -6.01 -23.66
C PRO A 272 2.88 -7.25 -23.98
N GLY A 273 3.94 -7.52 -23.22
CA GLY A 273 4.83 -8.65 -23.46
C GLY A 273 4.14 -10.00 -23.28
N LEU A 274 3.37 -10.14 -22.20
CA LEU A 274 2.60 -11.36 -21.94
C LEU A 274 1.47 -11.55 -22.97
N LEU A 275 0.85 -10.47 -23.45
CA LEU A 275 -0.12 -10.55 -24.54
C LEU A 275 0.56 -10.98 -25.84
N ALA A 276 1.73 -10.41 -26.18
CA ALA A 276 2.49 -10.80 -27.36
C ALA A 276 2.82 -12.29 -27.35
N ASN A 277 3.31 -12.81 -26.22
CA ASN A 277 3.57 -14.25 -26.05
C ASN A 277 2.30 -15.08 -26.26
N LYS A 278 1.16 -14.66 -25.67
CA LYS A 278 -0.11 -15.35 -25.82
C LYS A 278 -0.63 -15.37 -27.26
N LEU A 279 -0.39 -14.31 -28.04
CA LEU A 279 -0.77 -14.23 -29.44
C LEU A 279 0.12 -15.13 -30.31
N MET A 280 1.43 -15.15 -30.04
CA MET A 280 2.37 -16.05 -30.72
C MET A 280 2.07 -17.52 -30.44
N GLU A 281 1.74 -17.88 -29.19
CA GLU A 281 1.24 -19.22 -28.82
C GLU A 281 -0.04 -19.61 -29.59
N ALA A 282 -0.89 -18.63 -29.93
CA ALA A 282 -2.09 -18.82 -30.73
C ALA A 282 -1.82 -18.83 -32.25
N GLY A 283 -0.56 -18.76 -32.68
CA GLY A 283 -0.16 -18.80 -34.09
C GLY A 283 -0.17 -17.46 -34.82
N ILE A 284 -0.32 -16.34 -34.10
CA ILE A 284 -0.23 -14.99 -34.70
C ILE A 284 1.23 -14.54 -34.68
N THR A 285 1.81 -14.30 -35.86
CA THR A 285 3.18 -13.79 -35.98
C THR A 285 3.23 -12.27 -35.74
N ILE A 286 4.26 -11.77 -35.06
CA ILE A 286 4.49 -10.33 -34.80
C ILE A 286 5.84 -9.96 -35.42
N SER A 287 5.86 -9.01 -36.35
CA SER A 287 6.99 -8.77 -37.26
C SER A 287 8.02 -7.76 -36.76
N ASP A 288 7.60 -6.69 -36.08
CA ASP A 288 8.49 -5.55 -35.73
C ASP A 288 9.10 -5.64 -34.32
N GLY A 289 8.96 -6.79 -33.64
CA GLY A 289 9.64 -7.07 -32.38
C GLY A 289 8.72 -7.22 -31.16
N GLY A 290 9.34 -7.22 -29.97
CA GLY A 290 8.69 -7.47 -28.68
C GLY A 290 7.79 -6.33 -28.20
N PRO A 291 7.38 -6.31 -26.91
CA PRO A 291 6.56 -5.23 -26.39
C PRO A 291 7.28 -3.88 -26.47
N LYS A 292 6.51 -2.79 -26.48
CA LYS A 292 7.00 -1.40 -26.37
C LYS A 292 6.11 -0.57 -25.45
N THR A 293 6.63 0.52 -24.91
CA THR A 293 5.98 1.42 -23.94
C THR A 293 6.24 2.87 -24.31
N THR A 294 5.53 3.81 -23.67
CA THR A 294 5.72 5.24 -23.95
C THR A 294 7.12 5.74 -23.62
N VAL A 295 7.79 5.13 -22.63
CA VAL A 295 9.18 5.45 -22.26
C VAL A 295 10.16 5.14 -23.39
N GLU A 296 9.97 4.03 -24.10
CA GLU A 296 10.84 3.68 -25.24
C GLU A 296 10.61 4.60 -26.45
N PHE A 297 9.36 5.04 -26.69
CA PHE A 297 9.11 6.10 -27.68
C PHE A 297 9.90 7.37 -27.33
N LEU A 298 9.87 7.80 -26.06
CA LEU A 298 10.61 8.98 -25.61
C LEU A 298 12.13 8.80 -25.72
N ALA A 299 12.66 7.64 -25.30
CA ALA A 299 14.09 7.34 -25.35
C ALA A 299 14.65 7.36 -26.78
N ASN A 300 13.85 6.94 -27.76
CA ASN A 300 14.23 6.93 -29.18
C ASN A 300 13.87 8.23 -29.92
N ASN A 301 13.33 9.24 -29.23
CA ASN A 301 12.83 10.49 -29.82
C ASN A 301 11.76 10.25 -30.90
N GLU A 302 10.91 9.24 -30.70
CA GLU A 302 9.81 8.86 -31.57
C GLU A 302 8.49 9.46 -31.08
N LYS A 303 7.58 9.74 -32.03
CA LYS A 303 6.22 10.19 -31.68
C LYS A 303 5.39 9.02 -31.17
N ILE A 304 4.81 9.16 -29.97
CA ILE A 304 3.85 8.19 -29.43
C ILE A 304 2.66 8.08 -30.39
N THR A 305 2.34 6.84 -30.77
CA THR A 305 1.16 6.49 -31.57
C THR A 305 0.03 5.99 -30.67
N TYR A 306 -1.20 6.06 -31.16
CA TYR A 306 -2.40 5.72 -30.38
C TYR A 306 -3.34 4.85 -31.22
N PRO A 307 -4.21 4.05 -30.57
CA PRO A 307 -5.24 3.29 -31.28
C PRO A 307 -6.23 4.24 -31.96
N ASP A 308 -6.61 3.94 -33.20
CA ASP A 308 -7.74 4.56 -33.89
C ASP A 308 -9.03 3.74 -33.70
N THR A 309 -8.89 2.49 -33.26
CA THR A 309 -9.99 1.55 -33.05
C THR A 309 -9.88 0.93 -31.66
N VAL A 310 -10.94 1.10 -30.84
CA VAL A 310 -11.04 0.45 -29.51
C VAL A 310 -11.80 -0.86 -29.63
N LEU A 311 -11.17 -1.95 -29.20
CA LEU A 311 -11.73 -3.31 -29.24
C LEU A 311 -12.47 -3.66 -27.95
N SER A 312 -11.94 -3.24 -26.80
CA SER A 312 -12.60 -3.43 -25.52
C SER A 312 -12.10 -2.46 -24.46
N THR A 313 -12.90 -2.26 -23.41
CA THR A 313 -12.49 -1.54 -22.21
C THR A 313 -12.73 -2.43 -20.99
N HIS A 314 -11.67 -2.65 -20.22
CA HIS A 314 -11.72 -3.23 -18.88
C HIS A 314 -11.95 -2.13 -17.84
N TYR A 315 -12.78 -2.43 -16.85
CA TYR A 315 -13.01 -1.57 -15.69
C TYR A 315 -12.51 -2.28 -14.44
N SER A 316 -11.71 -1.57 -13.63
CA SER A 316 -11.25 -2.06 -12.33
C SER A 316 -12.43 -2.36 -11.40
N PRO A 317 -12.23 -3.10 -10.29
CA PRO A 317 -13.10 -3.04 -9.12
C PRO A 317 -13.36 -1.59 -8.68
N SER A 318 -14.48 -1.36 -7.98
CA SER A 318 -14.81 -0.03 -7.44
C SER A 318 -13.80 0.41 -6.38
N LEU A 319 -13.63 1.72 -6.22
CA LEU A 319 -12.64 2.31 -5.32
C LEU A 319 -12.77 1.81 -3.87
N ASP A 320 -13.98 1.55 -3.36
CA ASP A 320 -14.16 0.95 -2.04
C ASP A 320 -13.48 -0.42 -1.88
N SER A 321 -13.51 -1.24 -2.92
CA SER A 321 -12.87 -2.56 -2.98
C SER A 321 -11.35 -2.44 -3.14
N ILE A 322 -10.88 -1.42 -3.85
CA ILE A 322 -9.45 -1.09 -3.96
C ILE A 322 -8.92 -0.63 -2.60
N ILE A 323 -9.63 0.31 -1.94
CA ILE A 323 -9.26 0.82 -0.62
C ILE A 323 -9.31 -0.27 0.45
N TYR A 324 -10.23 -1.24 0.33
CA TYR A 324 -10.24 -2.43 1.19
C TYR A 324 -8.87 -3.12 1.21
N TRP A 325 -8.32 -3.49 0.04
CA TRP A 325 -7.02 -4.14 -0.02
C TRP A 325 -5.86 -3.20 0.30
N PHE A 326 -5.95 -1.93 -0.10
CA PHE A 326 -4.97 -0.89 0.25
C PHE A 326 -4.74 -0.83 1.76
N ASN A 327 -5.81 -0.82 2.56
CA ASN A 327 -5.70 -0.74 4.02
C ASN A 327 -5.51 -2.11 4.69
N LYS A 328 -6.22 -3.16 4.26
CA LYS A 328 -6.15 -4.50 4.87
C LYS A 328 -4.80 -5.17 4.70
N LYS A 329 -4.21 -5.06 3.50
CA LYS A 329 -2.91 -5.66 3.18
C LYS A 329 -1.80 -4.63 3.08
N SER A 330 -2.11 -3.35 3.30
CA SER A 330 -1.12 -2.27 3.37
C SER A 330 -0.29 -2.13 2.10
N ILE A 331 -0.90 -2.29 0.93
CA ILE A 331 -0.23 -2.32 -0.37
C ILE A 331 0.26 -0.92 -0.74
N ASN A 332 1.58 -0.74 -0.92
CA ASN A 332 2.16 0.59 -1.15
C ASN A 332 1.81 1.14 -2.54
N LEU A 333 1.91 0.30 -3.59
CA LEU A 333 1.55 0.65 -4.96
C LEU A 333 0.18 1.34 -5.06
N TYR A 334 -0.81 0.86 -4.30
CA TYR A 334 -2.17 1.40 -4.37
C TYR A 334 -2.19 2.85 -3.85
N GLY A 335 -1.39 3.18 -2.83
CA GLY A 335 -1.26 4.55 -2.33
C GLY A 335 -0.66 5.47 -3.39
N GLU A 336 0.41 5.02 -4.05
CA GLU A 336 1.08 5.80 -5.09
C GLU A 336 0.19 5.99 -6.34
N ALA A 337 -0.53 4.94 -6.75
CA ALA A 337 -1.50 5.03 -7.83
C ALA A 337 -2.63 6.01 -7.49
N LEU A 338 -3.17 5.96 -6.27
CA LEU A 338 -4.29 6.82 -5.84
C LEU A 338 -3.91 8.31 -5.85
N ILE A 339 -2.73 8.68 -5.35
CA ILE A 339 -2.31 10.11 -5.37
C ILE A 339 -2.11 10.62 -6.80
N LYS A 340 -1.51 9.81 -7.69
CA LYS A 340 -1.33 10.17 -9.11
C LYS A 340 -2.67 10.21 -9.84
N THR A 341 -3.63 9.37 -9.46
CA THR A 341 -4.99 9.37 -10.00
C THR A 341 -5.75 10.62 -9.63
N VAL A 342 -5.67 11.05 -8.37
CA VAL A 342 -6.26 12.32 -7.93
C VAL A 342 -5.70 13.49 -8.75
N ALA A 343 -4.40 13.51 -9.01
CA ALA A 343 -3.78 14.52 -9.87
C ALA A 343 -4.28 14.41 -11.33
N PHE A 344 -4.31 13.21 -11.90
CA PHE A 344 -4.77 12.96 -13.26
C PHE A 344 -6.22 13.43 -13.47
N GLU A 345 -7.15 13.05 -12.59
CA GLU A 345 -8.56 13.45 -12.69
C GLU A 345 -8.78 14.96 -12.52
N LYS A 346 -7.90 15.65 -11.77
CA LYS A 346 -8.00 17.10 -11.55
C LYS A 346 -7.27 17.94 -12.59
N LYS A 347 -6.17 17.44 -13.16
CA LYS A 347 -5.25 18.22 -14.01
C LYS A 347 -5.01 17.63 -15.40
N GLY A 348 -5.53 16.45 -15.70
CA GLY A 348 -5.29 15.70 -16.94
C GLY A 348 -3.95 14.95 -16.97
N PHE A 349 -3.12 15.07 -15.93
CA PHE A 349 -1.82 14.39 -15.82
C PHE A 349 -1.50 14.07 -14.35
N GLY A 350 -1.03 12.84 -14.10
CA GLY A 350 -0.75 12.34 -12.76
C GLY A 350 0.73 12.37 -12.39
N SER A 351 1.13 13.28 -11.50
CA SER A 351 2.42 13.24 -10.82
C SER A 351 2.25 13.17 -9.31
N THR A 352 3.23 12.58 -8.63
CA THR A 352 3.27 12.41 -7.17
C THR A 352 3.14 13.76 -6.47
N ASP A 353 3.97 14.73 -6.86
CA ASP A 353 3.98 16.07 -6.29
C ASP A 353 2.65 16.80 -6.49
N SER A 354 2.04 16.68 -7.68
CA SER A 354 0.72 17.26 -7.93
C SER A 354 -0.36 16.61 -7.07
N GLY A 355 -0.30 15.28 -6.87
CA GLY A 355 -1.21 14.55 -6.00
C GLY A 355 -1.10 15.00 -4.56
N ILE A 356 0.13 15.11 -4.04
CA ILE A 356 0.42 15.61 -2.69
C ILE A 356 -0.06 17.04 -2.50
N ALA A 357 0.20 17.93 -3.46
CA ALA A 357 -0.27 19.31 -3.38
C ALA A 357 -1.81 19.38 -3.28
N ILE A 358 -2.52 18.53 -4.03
CA ILE A 358 -3.99 18.42 -3.95
C ILE A 358 -4.43 17.85 -2.59
N VAL A 359 -3.75 16.83 -2.06
CA VAL A 359 -4.04 16.27 -0.72
C VAL A 359 -3.88 17.34 0.36
N LYS A 360 -2.77 18.08 0.36
CA LYS A 360 -2.49 19.13 1.34
C LYS A 360 -3.52 20.26 1.25
N GLU A 361 -3.83 20.72 0.05
CA GLU A 361 -4.83 21.79 -0.15
C GLU A 361 -6.24 21.32 0.26
N PHE A 362 -6.62 20.08 -0.05
CA PHE A 362 -7.91 19.52 0.36
C PHE A 362 -8.06 19.53 1.89
N TRP A 363 -7.06 19.04 2.63
CA TRP A 363 -7.13 18.98 4.09
C TRP A 363 -6.97 20.36 4.76
N LYS A 364 -6.25 21.29 4.14
CA LYS A 364 -6.21 22.69 4.55
C LYS A 364 -7.60 23.32 4.55
N GLN A 365 -8.40 23.08 3.52
CA GLN A 365 -9.79 23.54 3.46
C GLN A 365 -10.69 22.90 4.53
N LYS A 366 -10.26 21.80 5.14
CA LYS A 366 -10.93 21.14 6.27
C LYS A 366 -10.34 21.52 7.64
N GLY A 367 -9.45 22.52 7.68
CA GLY A 367 -8.89 23.06 8.93
C GLY A 367 -7.66 22.34 9.46
N ILE A 368 -7.02 21.47 8.67
CA ILE A 368 -5.73 20.87 9.02
C ILE A 368 -4.63 21.75 8.43
N ASP A 369 -3.69 22.21 9.27
CA ASP A 369 -2.56 22.98 8.76
C ASP A 369 -1.77 22.12 7.75
N PRO A 370 -1.47 22.62 6.54
CA PRO A 370 -0.76 21.85 5.53
C PRO A 370 0.60 21.31 6.03
N ASP A 371 1.24 21.96 6.99
CA ASP A 371 2.53 21.49 7.54
C ASP A 371 2.37 20.33 8.53
N GLU A 372 1.14 20.03 8.97
CA GLU A 372 0.83 18.77 9.66
C GLU A 372 0.85 17.56 8.72
N LEU A 373 0.88 17.79 7.39
CA LEU A 373 0.88 16.78 6.33
C LEU A 373 2.10 16.99 5.41
N ASN A 374 3.30 17.02 5.99
CA ASN A 374 4.55 17.10 5.23
C ASN A 374 4.93 15.72 4.68
N ILE A 375 4.32 15.37 3.55
CA ILE A 375 4.38 14.04 2.95
C ILE A 375 5.07 14.09 1.59
N CYS A 376 5.73 13.01 1.20
CA CYS A 376 6.39 12.84 -0.10
C CYS A 376 5.89 11.60 -0.88
N ASP A 377 5.00 10.79 -0.28
CA ASP A 377 4.38 9.63 -0.93
C ASP A 377 2.93 9.39 -0.47
N GLY A 378 2.23 8.49 -1.18
CA GLY A 378 0.86 8.09 -0.88
C GLY A 378 0.76 6.92 0.10
N SER A 379 1.82 6.13 0.27
CA SER A 379 1.81 4.89 1.05
C SER A 379 2.37 5.03 2.46
N GLY A 380 3.22 6.00 2.73
CA GLY A 380 3.96 6.15 3.97
C GLY A 380 5.19 5.25 4.06
N LEU A 381 5.74 4.78 2.94
CA LEU A 381 6.99 4.01 2.94
C LEU A 381 8.18 4.92 3.23
N SER A 382 8.14 6.17 2.75
CA SER A 382 9.22 7.11 2.97
C SER A 382 9.37 7.45 4.46
N PRO A 383 10.59 7.31 5.03
CA PRO A 383 10.93 7.88 6.33
C PRO A 383 11.03 9.41 6.33
N MET A 384 10.90 10.10 5.19
CA MET A 384 10.89 11.56 5.12
C MET A 384 9.52 12.17 5.44
N ASN A 385 8.44 11.39 5.33
CA ASN A 385 7.10 11.84 5.72
C ASN A 385 7.09 12.34 7.18
N ARG A 386 6.43 13.46 7.44
CA ARG A 386 6.21 14.05 8.77
C ARG A 386 4.72 14.38 8.89
N VAL A 387 4.02 13.57 9.68
CA VAL A 387 2.59 13.71 9.93
C VAL A 387 2.34 13.76 11.43
N THR A 388 1.44 14.65 11.85
CA THR A 388 1.03 14.76 13.24
C THR A 388 -0.06 13.74 13.60
N THR A 389 -0.08 13.26 14.85
CA THR A 389 -1.18 12.39 15.31
C THR A 389 -2.49 13.15 15.42
N HIS A 390 -2.43 14.46 15.63
CA HIS A 390 -3.58 15.36 15.52
C HIS A 390 -4.24 15.28 14.13
N ALA A 391 -3.48 15.48 13.04
CA ALA A 391 -4.04 15.43 11.68
C ALA A 391 -4.65 14.06 11.36
N GLN A 392 -4.01 12.95 11.76
CA GLN A 392 -4.58 11.62 11.55
C GLN A 392 -5.92 11.43 12.28
N VAL A 393 -6.05 11.92 13.51
CA VAL A 393 -7.30 11.83 14.27
C VAL A 393 -8.38 12.74 13.69
N GLU A 394 -8.05 13.96 13.27
CA GLU A 394 -9.04 14.85 12.64
C GLU A 394 -9.52 14.30 11.29
N ILE A 395 -8.66 13.65 10.51
CA ILE A 395 -9.05 12.94 9.27
C ILE A 395 -9.97 11.76 9.56
N LEU A 396 -9.66 10.95 10.58
CA LEU A 396 -10.53 9.85 11.02
C LEU A 396 -11.89 10.38 11.52
N LYS A 397 -11.88 11.47 12.29
CA LYS A 397 -13.09 12.15 12.75
C LYS A 397 -13.94 12.66 11.58
N TYR A 398 -13.31 13.28 10.58
CA TYR A 398 -13.97 13.70 9.35
C TYR A 398 -14.60 12.51 8.64
N ALA A 399 -13.85 11.43 8.46
CA ALA A 399 -14.29 10.21 7.78
C ALA A 399 -15.58 9.63 8.40
N ARG A 400 -15.74 9.65 9.73
CA ARG A 400 -16.96 9.18 10.43
C ARG A 400 -18.23 9.89 10.01
N GLN A 401 -18.13 11.11 9.51
CA GLN A 401 -19.28 11.95 9.14
C GLN A 401 -19.68 11.77 7.67
N GLN A 402 -18.93 10.97 6.90
CA GLN A 402 -19.13 10.86 5.46
C GLN A 402 -19.96 9.63 5.06
N ASN A 403 -20.63 9.73 3.92
CA ASN A 403 -21.47 8.66 3.37
C ASN A 403 -20.68 7.40 2.94
N TRP A 404 -19.36 7.51 2.79
CA TRP A 404 -18.43 6.44 2.46
C TRP A 404 -17.77 5.82 3.70
N PHE A 405 -18.11 6.30 4.91
CA PHE A 405 -17.48 5.86 6.16
C PHE A 405 -17.53 4.34 6.36
N SER A 406 -18.66 3.69 6.04
CA SER A 406 -18.81 2.25 6.21
C SER A 406 -17.78 1.46 5.40
N SER A 407 -17.54 1.86 4.14
CA SER A 407 -16.50 1.29 3.28
C SER A 407 -15.10 1.56 3.84
N PHE A 408 -14.82 2.78 4.31
CA PHE A 408 -13.54 3.14 4.93
C PHE A 408 -13.28 2.33 6.20
N LEU A 409 -14.26 2.25 7.11
CA LEU A 409 -14.16 1.49 8.35
C LEU A 409 -13.93 0.01 8.06
N ASN A 410 -14.66 -0.57 7.10
CA ASN A 410 -14.49 -1.97 6.68
C ASN A 410 -13.10 -2.26 6.09
N SER A 411 -12.46 -1.27 5.47
CA SER A 411 -11.10 -1.40 4.93
C SER A 411 -10.01 -1.50 6.02
N LEU A 412 -10.25 -0.99 7.22
CA LEU A 412 -9.26 -1.00 8.30
C LEU A 412 -9.17 -2.39 8.94
N PRO A 413 -7.96 -2.95 9.16
CA PRO A 413 -7.80 -4.24 9.84
C PRO A 413 -8.16 -4.15 11.34
N GLU A 414 -8.39 -5.32 11.95
CA GLU A 414 -8.55 -5.43 13.39
C GLU A 414 -7.22 -5.87 14.03
N TYR A 415 -6.77 -5.12 15.03
CA TYR A 415 -5.60 -5.45 15.84
C TYR A 415 -5.93 -5.15 17.30
N ASN A 416 -5.53 -6.01 18.23
CA ASN A 416 -5.81 -5.81 19.67
C ASN A 416 -7.30 -5.54 19.98
N GLY A 417 -8.25 -6.07 19.20
CA GLY A 417 -9.69 -5.78 19.33
C GLY A 417 -10.08 -4.33 18.99
N MET A 418 -9.30 -3.67 18.14
CA MET A 418 -9.51 -2.30 17.66
C MET A 418 -9.45 -2.26 16.14
N THR A 419 -10.34 -1.47 15.53
CA THR A 419 -10.35 -1.25 14.08
C THR A 419 -9.35 -0.14 13.75
N MET A 420 -8.15 -0.51 13.32
CA MET A 420 -7.05 0.43 13.17
C MET A 420 -6.07 0.06 12.06
N LYS A 421 -5.53 1.07 11.39
CA LYS A 421 -4.39 0.89 10.49
C LYS A 421 -3.11 0.78 11.32
N SER A 422 -2.27 -0.19 10.99
CA SER A 422 -0.91 -0.29 11.50
C SER A 422 0.10 0.31 10.51
N GLY A 423 1.22 0.81 11.03
CA GLY A 423 2.37 1.24 10.25
C GLY A 423 3.67 0.71 10.84
N THR A 424 4.57 0.27 9.98
CA THR A 424 5.94 -0.11 10.34
C THR A 424 6.88 0.29 9.20
N ILE A 425 7.94 1.00 9.54
CA ILE A 425 9.20 1.09 8.77
C ILE A 425 10.34 0.96 9.78
N ARG A 426 11.61 1.02 9.36
CA ARG A 426 12.75 0.87 10.27
C ARG A 426 12.64 1.82 11.48
N ASN A 427 12.65 1.26 12.69
CA ASN A 427 12.55 1.96 13.97
C ASN A 427 11.30 2.84 14.14
N VAL A 428 10.23 2.61 13.37
CA VAL A 428 8.97 3.33 13.45
C VAL A 428 7.82 2.35 13.63
N LYS A 429 6.95 2.63 14.59
CA LYS A 429 5.70 1.90 14.77
C LYS A 429 4.54 2.86 14.98
N ALA A 430 3.45 2.61 14.27
CA ALA A 430 2.25 3.44 14.35
C ALA A 430 0.96 2.63 14.37
N PHE A 431 -0.05 3.15 15.04
CA PHE A 431 -1.42 2.65 15.06
C PHE A 431 -2.41 3.82 15.08
N SER A 432 -3.37 3.83 14.17
CA SER A 432 -4.39 4.90 14.09
C SER A 432 -5.74 4.32 13.70
N GLY A 433 -6.80 4.70 14.40
CA GLY A 433 -8.13 4.16 14.12
C GLY A 433 -9.16 4.44 15.20
N TYR A 434 -10.09 3.50 15.34
CA TYR A 434 -11.29 3.61 16.16
C TYR A 434 -11.34 2.51 17.21
N HIS A 435 -11.96 2.82 18.34
CA HIS A 435 -12.30 1.81 19.33
C HIS A 435 -13.64 2.12 20.00
N ARG A 436 -14.44 1.09 20.27
CA ARG A 436 -15.65 1.17 21.10
C ARG A 436 -15.41 0.36 22.37
N ALA A 437 -15.37 1.07 23.51
CA ALA A 437 -15.20 0.49 24.82
C ALA A 437 -16.42 -0.34 25.24
N ARG A 438 -16.24 -1.24 26.22
CA ARG A 438 -17.34 -2.01 26.83
C ARG A 438 -18.41 -1.11 27.48
N SER A 439 -18.03 0.08 27.92
CA SER A 439 -18.94 1.10 28.44
C SER A 439 -19.83 1.74 27.36
N GLY A 440 -19.57 1.45 26.09
CA GLY A 440 -20.23 2.08 24.94
C GLY A 440 -19.60 3.40 24.49
N ARG A 441 -18.61 3.92 25.23
CA ARG A 441 -17.83 5.09 24.82
C ARG A 441 -16.98 4.76 23.59
N GLU A 442 -16.92 5.69 22.64
CA GLU A 442 -16.20 5.51 21.39
C GLU A 442 -15.03 6.48 21.34
N PHE A 443 -13.88 6.00 20.85
CA PHE A 443 -12.64 6.75 20.77
C PHE A 443 -12.10 6.75 19.34
N ILE A 444 -11.44 7.85 18.99
CA ILE A 444 -10.59 7.98 17.80
C ILE A 444 -9.19 8.27 18.31
N PHE A 445 -8.19 7.60 17.77
CA PHE A 445 -6.82 7.76 18.24
C PHE A 445 -5.78 7.63 17.13
N SER A 446 -4.61 8.19 17.38
CA SER A 446 -3.38 7.94 16.65
C SER A 446 -2.20 7.85 17.63
N PHE A 447 -1.41 6.79 17.50
CA PHE A 447 -0.26 6.48 18.35
C PHE A 447 0.94 6.18 17.47
N VAL A 448 1.92 7.09 17.45
CA VAL A 448 3.13 6.99 16.63
C VAL A 448 4.37 7.00 17.52
N VAL A 449 5.30 6.09 17.27
CA VAL A 449 6.60 5.99 17.93
C VAL A 449 7.67 5.98 16.85
N ASN A 450 8.67 6.85 16.97
CA ASN A 450 9.82 6.91 16.07
C ASN A 450 11.11 6.70 16.87
N ASN A 451 12.10 6.08 16.24
CA ASN A 451 13.42 5.83 16.78
C ASN A 451 13.46 4.97 18.06
N TYR A 452 12.57 3.96 18.15
CA TYR A 452 12.63 2.99 19.25
C TYR A 452 13.80 2.01 19.07
N ASN A 453 14.25 1.43 20.18
CA ASN A 453 15.33 0.44 20.20
C ASN A 453 14.83 -0.99 20.46
N GLY A 454 15.56 -1.98 19.97
CA GLY A 454 15.31 -3.40 20.22
C GLY A 454 14.09 -3.95 19.47
N SER A 455 13.45 -4.97 20.04
CA SER A 455 12.39 -5.74 19.36
C SER A 455 11.12 -4.91 19.09
N ALA A 456 10.67 -4.92 17.83
CA ALA A 456 9.41 -4.35 17.39
C ALA A 456 8.19 -5.03 18.04
N SER A 457 8.22 -6.36 18.22
CA SER A 457 7.11 -7.10 18.83
C SER A 457 6.96 -6.75 20.31
N ALA A 458 8.07 -6.57 21.02
CA ALA A 458 8.06 -6.10 22.40
C ALA A 458 7.47 -4.69 22.52
N LEU A 459 7.83 -3.77 21.62
CA LEU A 459 7.24 -2.43 21.57
C LEU A 459 5.73 -2.50 21.33
N VAL A 460 5.29 -3.29 20.35
CA VAL A 460 3.85 -3.44 20.02
C VAL A 460 3.06 -3.90 21.24
N ASN A 461 3.55 -4.88 21.99
CA ASN A 461 2.89 -5.34 23.22
C ASN A 461 2.78 -4.22 24.27
N LYS A 462 3.79 -3.35 24.39
CA LYS A 462 3.76 -2.20 25.29
C LYS A 462 2.78 -1.12 24.81
N MET A 463 2.73 -0.83 23.50
CA MET A 463 1.72 0.05 22.92
C MET A 463 0.30 -0.48 23.14
N TYR A 464 0.08 -1.79 23.00
CA TYR A 464 -1.20 -2.43 23.29
C TYR A 464 -1.59 -2.31 24.76
N LYS A 465 -0.64 -2.38 25.71
CA LYS A 465 -0.94 -2.13 27.13
C LYS A 465 -1.49 -0.72 27.36
N VAL A 466 -0.93 0.30 26.70
CA VAL A 466 -1.45 1.68 26.75
C VAL A 466 -2.84 1.75 26.12
N LEU A 467 -3.01 1.21 24.90
CA LEU A 467 -4.30 1.24 24.19
C LEU A 467 -5.39 0.45 24.91
N ASN A 468 -5.05 -0.60 25.66
CA ASN A 468 -6.02 -1.39 26.44
C ASN A 468 -6.72 -0.57 27.54
N VAL A 469 -6.19 0.60 27.92
CA VAL A 469 -6.88 1.52 28.82
C VAL A 469 -8.19 2.06 28.20
N LEU A 470 -8.32 2.04 26.88
CA LEU A 470 -9.53 2.47 26.17
C LEU A 470 -10.66 1.41 26.16
N LYS A 471 -10.43 0.18 26.62
CA LYS A 471 -11.37 -0.95 26.50
C LYS A 471 -12.52 -0.95 27.51
#